data_AF-A0AAW1HF06-F1
#
_entry.id   AF-A0AAW1HF06-F1
#
_cell.length_a   1.000
_cell.length_b   1.000
_cell.length_c   1.000
_cell.angle_alpha   90.00
_cell.angle_beta   90.00
_cell.angle_gamma   90.00
#
_symmetry.space_group_name_H-M   'P 1'
#
loop_
_entity.id
_entity.type
_entity.pdbx_description
1 polymer ?
#
loop_
_entity_poly.entity_id
_entity_poly.type
_entity_poly.pdbx_seq_one_letter_code
_entity_poly.pdbx_strand_id
1 'polypeptide(L)'
;MSSLIKTQLKKNAIPTIHIERLKYDRDIVSPGLHSTSYVEPSRSTQASIQMPSELPIMSLSTEICPSSPQPNTSVNFDSPGKASLKRKIRELEIKDRIKNRKIRVLQKRVWYQKKRLFHLKKVVKELMVKHLINEDQVAVILQNFGKNNEMINRMFRKSKDIKLSKKYGEELKKFALTLHFFSPKAYEYVRKSFQNCLPHTKALAKWYSAIDAGRGFTTEVLQLLSIKAVTEKKNYMFSSN
;
A
#
# COMPACT_ATOMS: atom_id res chain seq x y z
N MET A 1 -0.29 -3.77 -64.42
CA MET A 1 -0.25 -2.34 -64.05
C MET A 1 -1.14 -2.13 -62.84
N SER A 2 -0.58 -2.04 -61.62
CA SER A 2 -1.32 -1.76 -60.38
C SER A 2 -0.72 -0.53 -59.72
N SER A 3 -1.48 0.57 -59.72
CA SER A 3 -1.07 1.86 -59.18
C SER A 3 -1.08 1.84 -57.65
N LEU A 4 0.11 1.96 -57.04
CA LEU A 4 0.25 2.25 -55.62
C LEU A 4 -0.05 3.73 -55.37
N ILE A 5 -1.24 4.02 -54.86
CA ILE A 5 -1.60 5.38 -54.41
C ILE A 5 -0.83 5.65 -53.12
N LYS A 6 0.25 6.45 -53.21
CA LYS A 6 0.95 6.99 -52.04
C LYS A 6 0.20 8.23 -51.57
N THR A 7 -0.65 8.08 -50.56
CA THR A 7 -1.24 9.23 -49.86
C THR A 7 -0.20 9.85 -48.91
N GLN A 8 0.25 11.06 -49.22
CA GLN A 8 1.12 11.82 -48.33
C GLN A 8 0.29 12.51 -47.23
N LEU A 9 0.70 12.35 -45.98
CA LEU A 9 0.11 13.01 -44.82
C LEU A 9 0.45 14.52 -44.83
N LYS A 10 -0.50 15.36 -44.41
CA LYS A 10 -0.30 16.81 -44.33
C LYS A 10 0.80 17.16 -43.31
N LYS A 11 1.52 18.28 -43.54
CA LYS A 11 2.68 18.74 -42.74
C LYS A 11 2.43 18.89 -41.23
N ASN A 12 1.16 18.98 -40.81
CA ASN A 12 0.75 19.19 -39.42
C ASN A 12 0.00 17.96 -38.85
N ALA A 13 0.11 16.80 -39.50
CA ALA A 13 -0.56 15.59 -39.05
C ALA A 13 0.12 15.05 -37.78
N ILE A 14 -0.61 15.08 -36.67
CA ILE A 14 -0.18 14.47 -35.42
C ILE A 14 -0.52 12.97 -35.51
N PRO A 15 0.45 12.05 -35.32
CA PRO A 15 0.16 10.62 -35.32
C PRO A 15 -0.76 10.27 -34.16
N THR A 16 -1.99 9.87 -34.46
CA THR A 16 -2.92 9.34 -33.46
C THR A 16 -2.41 7.95 -33.05
N ILE A 17 -1.72 7.87 -31.92
CA ILE A 17 -1.38 6.58 -31.30
C ILE A 17 -2.70 5.97 -30.82
N HIS A 18 -3.14 4.90 -31.49
CA HIS A 18 -4.30 4.14 -31.07
C HIS A 18 -3.92 3.33 -29.82
N ILE A 19 -4.06 3.93 -28.65
CA ILE A 19 -3.98 3.18 -27.39
C ILE A 19 -5.32 2.44 -27.27
N GLU A 20 -5.29 1.10 -27.34
CA GLU A 20 -6.41 0.29 -26.87
C GLU A 20 -6.67 0.59 -25.39
N ARG A 21 -7.51 1.59 -25.14
CA ARG A 21 -8.10 1.77 -23.82
C ARG A 21 -8.98 0.55 -23.59
N LEU A 22 -8.50 -0.38 -22.77
CA LEU A 22 -9.36 -1.41 -22.18
C LEU A 22 -10.59 -0.70 -21.62
N LYS A 23 -11.76 -1.05 -22.18
CA LYS A 23 -13.05 -0.48 -21.82
C LYS A 23 -13.20 -0.58 -20.30
N TYR A 24 -13.22 0.56 -19.64
CA TYR A 24 -13.63 0.66 -18.26
C TYR A 24 -15.12 0.40 -18.22
N ASP A 25 -15.52 -0.66 -17.52
CA ASP A 25 -16.88 -0.79 -17.05
C ASP A 25 -17.10 0.28 -15.99
N ARG A 26 -17.96 1.26 -16.29
CA ARG A 26 -18.20 2.45 -15.47
C ARG A 26 -19.28 2.24 -14.41
N ASP A 27 -19.69 1.00 -14.17
CA ASP A 27 -20.82 0.72 -13.30
C ASP A 27 -20.39 0.07 -11.99
N ILE A 28 -19.57 0.79 -11.21
CA ILE A 28 -19.52 0.60 -9.75
C ILE A 28 -19.38 1.97 -9.10
N VAL A 29 -20.50 2.46 -8.58
CA VAL A 29 -20.58 3.55 -7.61
C VAL A 29 -19.53 3.31 -6.52
N SER A 30 -18.61 4.26 -6.39
CA SER A 30 -17.60 4.24 -5.33
C SER A 30 -18.27 4.50 -3.98
N PRO A 31 -18.08 3.66 -2.95
CA PRO A 31 -18.21 4.13 -1.58
C PRO A 31 -16.93 4.90 -1.24
N GLY A 32 -17.07 6.16 -0.87
CA GLY A 32 -16.00 6.96 -0.31
C GLY A 32 -15.41 6.28 0.93
N LEU A 33 -14.08 6.15 0.97
CA LEU A 33 -13.35 5.81 2.19
C LEU A 33 -13.02 7.12 2.91
N HIS A 34 -13.99 7.62 3.66
CA HIS A 34 -13.70 8.49 4.79
C HIS A 34 -13.09 7.65 5.91
N SER A 35 -11.96 8.12 6.42
CA SER A 35 -11.41 7.73 7.69
C SER A 35 -12.43 8.08 8.78
N THR A 36 -12.88 7.10 9.56
CA THR A 36 -13.67 7.34 10.76
C THR A 36 -12.93 6.75 11.98
N SER A 37 -12.33 7.65 12.76
CA SER A 37 -12.17 7.49 14.19
C SER A 37 -13.54 7.69 14.85
N TYR A 38 -13.97 6.71 15.66
CA TYR A 38 -15.22 6.73 16.42
C TYR A 38 -15.26 7.83 17.49
N VAL A 39 -16.36 8.60 17.55
CA VAL A 39 -16.94 9.26 18.74
C VAL A 39 -18.46 9.40 18.54
N GLU A 40 -19.26 8.87 19.47
CA GLU A 40 -20.72 9.11 19.70
C GLU A 40 -20.93 10.53 20.28
N PRO A 41 -22.04 11.30 20.02
CA PRO A 41 -23.37 10.92 20.54
C PRO A 41 -24.66 11.47 19.82
N SER A 42 -25.79 10.84 20.18
CA SER A 42 -27.18 11.34 20.38
C SER A 42 -27.66 12.74 19.90
N ARG A 43 -28.80 12.76 19.18
CA ARG A 43 -30.12 13.37 19.55
C ARG A 43 -30.90 13.97 18.35
N SER A 44 -32.20 13.72 18.39
CA SER A 44 -33.34 14.10 17.52
C SER A 44 -33.34 15.48 16.86
N THR A 45 -34.00 15.61 15.69
CA THR A 45 -35.19 16.48 15.43
C THR A 45 -35.81 16.17 14.06
N GLN A 46 -37.14 16.09 14.02
CA GLN A 46 -38.01 15.92 12.86
C GLN A 46 -38.17 17.22 12.06
N ALA A 47 -38.39 17.13 10.74
CA ALA A 47 -39.21 18.12 10.02
C ALA A 47 -39.82 17.51 8.75
N SER A 48 -41.14 17.63 8.68
CA SER A 48 -42.06 17.24 7.60
C SER A 48 -42.26 18.41 6.62
N ILE A 49 -43.19 18.22 5.68
CA ILE A 49 -43.89 19.16 4.78
C ILE A 49 -43.41 19.09 3.32
N GLN A 50 -44.22 19.06 2.26
CA GLN A 50 -45.58 18.61 1.90
C GLN A 50 -45.72 18.99 0.39
N MET A 51 -46.45 18.20 -0.38
CA MET A 51 -46.86 18.48 -1.77
C MET A 51 -47.84 19.65 -1.92
N PRO A 52 -48.02 20.15 -3.16
CA PRO A 52 -49.35 20.11 -3.81
C PRO A 52 -49.25 19.61 -5.27
N SER A 53 -50.02 18.62 -5.73
CA SER A 53 -51.43 18.63 -6.20
C SER A 53 -51.71 19.57 -7.39
N GLU A 54 -51.98 19.00 -8.57
CA GLU A 54 -53.27 19.09 -9.28
C GLU A 54 -53.24 18.36 -10.65
N LEU A 55 -54.29 17.57 -10.91
CA LEU A 55 -54.63 16.96 -12.21
C LEU A 55 -55.56 17.91 -12.98
N PRO A 56 -55.75 17.74 -14.31
CA PRO A 56 -56.98 17.05 -14.71
C PRO A 56 -56.87 16.06 -15.87
N ILE A 57 -57.79 15.10 -15.78
CA ILE A 57 -58.16 13.96 -16.61
C ILE A 57 -58.73 14.39 -17.97
N MET A 58 -58.39 13.69 -19.05
CA MET A 58 -59.32 13.44 -20.17
C MET A 58 -59.17 12.00 -20.68
N SER A 59 -60.31 11.32 -20.75
CA SER A 59 -60.51 9.93 -21.14
C SER A 59 -60.77 9.78 -22.64
N LEU A 60 -60.37 8.63 -23.21
CA LEU A 60 -61.21 7.92 -24.20
C LEU A 60 -60.81 6.44 -24.30
N SER A 61 -61.79 5.57 -24.04
CA SER A 61 -61.85 4.11 -24.22
C SER A 61 -61.60 3.74 -25.70
N THR A 62 -61.25 2.54 -26.17
CA THR A 62 -61.55 1.12 -25.87
C THR A 62 -60.50 0.32 -26.69
N GLU A 63 -60.00 -0.83 -26.27
CA GLU A 63 -60.39 -2.15 -26.82
C GLU A 63 -59.66 -3.23 -26.02
N ILE A 64 -60.44 -4.16 -25.48
CA ILE A 64 -60.00 -5.40 -24.86
C ILE A 64 -59.97 -6.46 -25.96
N CYS A 65 -58.90 -7.26 -26.04
CA CYS A 65 -59.06 -8.70 -26.25
C CYS A 65 -57.83 -9.50 -25.77
N PRO A 66 -58.00 -10.78 -25.35
CA PRO A 66 -57.18 -11.44 -24.35
C PRO A 66 -56.35 -12.61 -24.91
N SER A 67 -55.12 -12.84 -24.43
CA SER A 67 -54.56 -14.20 -24.32
C SER A 67 -53.21 -14.27 -23.61
N SER A 68 -53.24 -15.02 -22.50
CA SER A 68 -52.22 -15.97 -22.01
C SER A 68 -50.89 -15.49 -21.37
N PRO A 69 -50.58 -15.96 -20.15
CA PRO A 69 -49.28 -15.84 -19.52
C PRO A 69 -48.32 -16.95 -20.00
N GLN A 70 -47.07 -16.60 -20.31
CA GLN A 70 -45.99 -17.57 -20.48
C GLN A 70 -44.85 -17.28 -19.50
N PRO A 71 -44.66 -18.09 -18.45
CA PRO A 71 -43.39 -18.17 -17.75
C PRO A 71 -42.48 -19.14 -18.50
N ASN A 72 -41.54 -18.60 -19.26
CA ASN A 72 -40.54 -19.36 -20.02
C ASN A 72 -39.51 -19.97 -19.05
N THR A 73 -39.89 -21.01 -18.32
CA THR A 73 -38.97 -21.77 -17.49
C THR A 73 -38.33 -22.85 -18.37
N SER A 74 -37.21 -22.54 -19.04
CA SER A 74 -36.43 -23.56 -19.74
C SER A 74 -35.82 -24.51 -18.71
N VAL A 75 -36.49 -25.63 -18.45
CA VAL A 75 -36.03 -26.69 -17.55
C VAL A 75 -34.80 -27.34 -18.21
N ASN A 76 -33.60 -26.98 -17.76
CA ASN A 76 -32.34 -27.53 -18.27
C ASN A 76 -32.16 -28.97 -17.77
N PHE A 77 -32.57 -29.96 -18.57
CA PHE A 77 -32.20 -31.37 -18.35
C PHE A 77 -30.79 -31.62 -18.89
N ASP A 78 -29.77 -31.25 -18.10
CA ASP A 78 -28.40 -31.66 -18.41
C ASP A 78 -28.17 -33.13 -18.00
N SER A 79 -27.59 -33.93 -18.91
CA SER A 79 -27.03 -35.23 -18.54
C SER A 79 -25.98 -35.08 -17.43
N PRO A 80 -25.84 -36.03 -16.49
CA PRO A 80 -24.92 -35.93 -15.34
C PRO A 80 -23.48 -35.53 -15.73
N GLY A 81 -22.97 -36.04 -16.85
CA GLY A 81 -21.64 -35.68 -17.37
C GLY A 81 -21.56 -34.22 -17.83
N LYS A 82 -22.59 -33.73 -18.52
CA LYS A 82 -22.70 -32.33 -18.98
C LYS A 82 -22.85 -31.36 -17.81
N ALA A 83 -23.63 -31.72 -16.79
CA ALA A 83 -23.77 -30.92 -15.57
C ALA A 83 -22.44 -30.81 -14.79
N SER A 84 -21.68 -31.91 -14.71
CA SER A 84 -20.36 -31.94 -14.08
C SER A 84 -19.35 -31.03 -14.81
N LEU A 85 -19.29 -31.13 -16.14
CA LEU A 85 -18.43 -30.27 -16.97
C LEU A 85 -18.80 -28.79 -16.84
N LYS A 86 -20.09 -28.43 -16.89
CA LYS A 86 -20.55 -27.05 -16.66
C LYS A 86 -20.16 -26.53 -15.28
N ARG A 87 -20.26 -27.36 -14.23
CA ARG A 87 -19.77 -27.00 -12.89
C ARG A 87 -18.26 -26.73 -12.91
N LYS A 88 -17.48 -27.57 -13.61
CA LYS A 88 -16.04 -27.40 -13.71
C LYS A 88 -15.63 -26.13 -14.45
N ILE A 89 -16.32 -25.80 -15.55
CA ILE A 89 -16.12 -24.56 -16.30
C ILE A 89 -16.37 -23.35 -15.39
N ARG A 90 -17.51 -23.31 -14.69
CA ARG A 90 -17.80 -22.22 -13.73
C ARG A 90 -16.76 -22.11 -12.62
N GLU A 91 -16.31 -23.23 -12.08
CA GLU A 91 -15.25 -23.27 -11.08
C GLU A 91 -13.94 -22.65 -11.61
N LEU A 92 -13.55 -23.00 -12.85
CA LEU A 92 -12.36 -22.47 -13.49
C LEU A 92 -12.49 -20.99 -13.83
N GLU A 93 -13.65 -20.54 -14.31
CA GLU A 93 -13.94 -19.11 -14.55
C GLU A 93 -13.83 -18.27 -13.28
N ILE A 94 -14.37 -18.76 -12.16
CA ILE A 94 -14.23 -18.10 -10.85
C ILE A 94 -12.76 -18.01 -10.45
N LYS A 95 -12.02 -19.12 -10.57
CA LYS A 95 -10.58 -19.16 -10.26
C LYS A 95 -9.79 -18.18 -11.13
N ASP A 96 -10.11 -18.10 -12.41
CA ASP A 96 -9.44 -17.20 -13.34
C ASP A 96 -9.74 -15.73 -13.04
N ARG A 97 -11.01 -15.39 -12.73
CA ARG A 97 -11.40 -14.05 -12.26
C ARG A 97 -10.63 -13.63 -11.02
N ILE A 98 -10.46 -14.54 -10.04
CA ILE A 98 -9.71 -14.26 -8.81
C ILE A 98 -8.23 -14.04 -9.12
N LYS A 99 -7.61 -14.91 -9.93
CA LYS A 99 -6.20 -14.77 -10.35
C LYS A 99 -5.98 -13.46 -11.11
N ASN A 100 -6.83 -13.13 -12.07
CA ASN A 100 -6.74 -11.89 -12.85
C ASN A 100 -6.96 -10.65 -11.98
N ARG A 101 -7.85 -10.69 -10.99
CA ARG A 101 -7.97 -9.61 -9.98
C ARG A 101 -6.66 -9.47 -9.19
N LYS A 102 -6.07 -10.57 -8.74
CA LYS A 102 -4.80 -10.55 -8.00
C LYS A 102 -3.66 -9.99 -8.85
N ILE A 103 -3.52 -10.44 -10.10
CA ILE A 103 -2.53 -9.94 -11.06
C ILE A 103 -2.66 -8.43 -11.22
N ARG A 104 -3.87 -7.91 -11.45
CA ARG A 104 -4.12 -6.46 -11.56
C ARG A 104 -3.67 -5.69 -10.31
N VAL A 105 -4.01 -6.20 -9.12
CA VAL A 105 -3.61 -5.57 -7.85
C VAL A 105 -2.09 -5.57 -7.68
N LEU A 106 -1.43 -6.68 -8.01
CA LEU A 106 0.03 -6.81 -7.91
C LEU A 106 0.74 -5.93 -8.92
N GLN A 107 0.32 -5.94 -10.18
CA GLN A 107 0.85 -5.06 -11.23
C GLN A 107 0.70 -3.58 -10.84
N LYS A 108 -0.47 -3.19 -10.32
CA LYS A 108 -0.70 -1.83 -9.81
C LYS A 108 0.25 -1.49 -8.67
N ARG A 109 0.49 -2.41 -7.72
CA ARG A 109 1.47 -2.22 -6.64
C ARG A 109 2.89 -2.04 -7.16
N VAL A 110 3.32 -2.89 -8.10
CA VAL A 110 4.64 -2.80 -8.75
C VAL A 110 4.78 -1.47 -9.48
N TRP A 111 3.74 -1.02 -10.19
CA TRP A 111 3.74 0.27 -10.87
C TRP A 111 3.94 1.44 -9.90
N TYR A 112 3.20 1.49 -8.79
CA TYR A 112 3.38 2.54 -7.78
C TYR A 112 4.78 2.51 -7.15
N GLN A 113 5.33 1.31 -6.90
CA GLN A 113 6.68 1.17 -6.38
C GLN A 113 7.72 1.71 -7.37
N LYS A 114 7.63 1.34 -8.66
CA LYS A 114 8.50 1.85 -9.72
C LYS A 114 8.38 3.37 -9.87
N LYS A 115 7.15 3.92 -9.83
CA LYS A 115 6.90 5.35 -9.90
C LYS A 115 7.55 6.09 -8.73
N ARG A 116 7.42 5.58 -7.50
CA ARG A 116 8.06 6.15 -6.32
C ARG A 116 9.59 6.09 -6.43
N LEU A 117 10.15 4.98 -6.89
CA LEU A 117 11.59 4.81 -7.08
C LEU A 117 12.14 5.78 -8.13
N PHE A 118 11.41 5.97 -9.24
CA PHE A 118 11.76 6.99 -10.24
C PHE A 118 11.78 8.39 -9.62
N HIS A 119 10.75 8.74 -8.85
CA HIS A 119 10.69 10.05 -8.18
C HIS A 119 11.84 10.23 -7.18
N LEU A 120 12.13 9.23 -6.35
CA LEU A 120 13.26 9.26 -5.40
C LEU A 120 14.60 9.47 -6.14
N LYS A 121 14.83 8.73 -7.22
CA LYS A 121 16.03 8.89 -8.06
C LYS A 121 16.10 10.29 -8.68
N LYS A 122 14.96 10.85 -9.11
CA LYS A 122 14.89 12.22 -9.63
C LYS A 122 15.29 13.25 -8.57
N VAL A 123 14.74 13.14 -7.36
CA VAL A 123 15.08 14.04 -6.24
C VAL A 123 16.57 13.97 -5.93
N VAL A 124 17.17 12.78 -5.88
CA VAL A 124 18.61 12.62 -5.64
C VAL A 124 19.44 13.32 -6.72
N LYS A 125 19.08 13.16 -8.01
CA LYS A 125 19.74 13.88 -9.10
C LYS A 125 19.63 15.40 -8.94
N GLU A 126 18.46 15.91 -8.57
CA GLU A 126 18.26 17.34 -8.32
C GLU A 126 19.12 17.86 -7.15
N LEU A 127 19.30 17.06 -6.09
CA LEU A 127 20.18 17.41 -4.97
C LEU A 127 21.66 17.43 -5.38
N MET A 128 22.10 16.54 -6.26
CA MET A 128 23.46 16.57 -6.83
C MET A 128 23.70 17.84 -7.65
N VAL A 129 22.77 18.20 -8.52
CA VAL A 129 22.85 19.41 -9.35
C VAL A 129 22.90 20.68 -8.49
N LYS A 130 22.26 20.66 -7.32
CA LYS A 130 22.29 21.76 -6.34
C LYS A 130 23.52 21.74 -5.44
N HIS A 131 24.46 20.80 -5.62
CA HIS A 131 25.63 20.60 -4.77
C HIS A 131 25.31 20.42 -3.27
N LEU A 132 24.13 19.88 -2.98
CA LEU A 132 23.71 19.58 -1.59
C LEU A 132 24.18 18.21 -1.13
N ILE A 133 24.59 17.33 -2.06
CA ILE A 133 25.10 15.99 -1.80
C ILE A 133 26.24 15.63 -2.77
N ASN A 134 27.20 14.86 -2.28
CA ASN A 134 28.33 14.35 -3.07
C ASN A 134 28.00 12.99 -3.71
N GLU A 135 28.77 12.58 -4.72
CA GLU A 135 28.57 11.30 -5.41
C GLU A 135 28.71 10.09 -4.46
N ASP A 136 29.64 10.12 -3.51
CA ASP A 136 29.78 9.08 -2.47
C ASP A 136 28.54 8.99 -1.57
N GLN A 137 27.92 10.14 -1.28
CA GLN A 137 26.73 10.20 -0.44
C GLN A 137 25.50 9.62 -1.17
N VAL A 138 25.45 9.72 -2.51
CA VAL A 138 24.34 9.21 -3.33
C VAL A 138 24.20 7.69 -3.16
N ALA A 139 25.31 6.95 -3.21
CA ALA A 139 25.29 5.50 -3.03
C ALA A 139 24.72 5.11 -1.66
N VAL A 140 25.19 5.76 -0.60
CA VAL A 140 24.74 5.53 0.77
C VAL A 140 23.25 5.84 0.93
N ILE A 141 22.78 6.96 0.39
CA ILE A 141 21.36 7.35 0.46
C ILE A 141 20.49 6.35 -0.31
N LEU A 142 20.89 5.95 -1.52
CA LEU A 142 20.14 4.99 -2.34
C LEU A 142 19.99 3.62 -1.67
N GLN A 143 21.03 3.12 -1.01
CA GLN A 143 21.02 1.84 -0.32
C GLN A 143 20.19 1.86 0.98
N ASN A 144 20.09 3.02 1.63
CA ASN A 144 19.47 3.17 2.95
C ASN A 144 18.09 3.85 2.93
N PHE A 145 17.60 4.29 1.78
CA PHE A 145 16.24 4.82 1.64
C PHE A 145 15.20 3.86 2.20
N GLY A 146 14.36 4.36 3.09
CA GLY A 146 13.27 3.59 3.68
C GLY A 146 13.60 2.91 5.01
N LYS A 147 14.86 2.57 5.28
CA LYS A 147 15.26 1.92 6.54
C LYS A 147 15.17 2.90 7.72
N ASN A 148 15.76 4.08 7.55
CA ASN A 148 15.85 5.08 8.62
C ASN A 148 14.66 6.07 8.65
N ASN A 149 13.50 5.67 8.14
CA ASN A 149 12.33 6.55 8.00
C ASN A 149 11.90 7.19 9.32
N GLU A 150 11.94 6.44 10.43
CA GLU A 150 11.52 6.96 11.72
C GLU A 150 12.40 8.12 12.19
N MET A 151 13.72 7.96 12.13
CA MET A 151 14.68 8.99 12.53
C MET A 151 14.55 10.25 11.66
N ILE A 152 14.50 10.08 10.34
CA ILE A 152 14.37 11.19 9.38
C ILE A 152 13.05 11.95 9.60
N ASN A 153 11.94 11.23 9.78
CA ASN A 153 10.64 11.85 10.04
C ASN A 153 10.59 12.60 11.37
N ARG A 154 11.25 12.08 12.41
CA ARG A 154 11.37 12.80 13.70
C ARG A 154 12.20 14.07 13.55
N MET A 155 13.33 14.00 12.87
CA MET A 155 14.18 15.16 12.60
C MET A 155 13.39 16.23 11.84
N PHE A 156 12.71 15.86 10.75
CA PHE A 156 11.90 16.81 9.97
C PHE A 156 10.70 17.39 10.73
N ARG A 157 10.08 16.61 11.63
CA ARG A 157 9.03 17.12 12.50
C ARG A 157 9.59 18.11 13.52
N LYS A 158 10.78 17.85 14.06
CA LYS A 158 11.45 18.75 14.98
C LYS A 158 11.90 20.05 14.32
N SER A 159 12.40 20.00 13.08
CA SER A 159 12.73 21.21 12.32
C SER A 159 11.52 22.09 12.01
N LYS A 160 10.30 21.56 12.17
CA LYS A 160 9.02 22.28 12.01
C LYS A 160 8.35 22.60 13.35
N ASP A 161 9.06 22.42 14.47
CA ASP A 161 8.54 22.56 15.83
C ASP A 161 7.28 21.73 16.13
N ILE A 162 7.09 20.62 15.41
CA ILE A 162 5.98 19.71 15.62
C ILE A 162 6.33 18.76 16.78
N LYS A 163 5.37 18.59 17.70
CA LYS A 163 5.49 17.66 18.82
C LYS A 163 5.76 16.23 18.35
N LEU A 164 6.77 15.59 18.95
CA LEU A 164 7.14 14.21 18.65
C LEU A 164 6.38 13.21 19.54
N SER A 165 6.15 12.02 18.97
CA SER A 165 5.70 10.87 19.75
C SER A 165 6.81 10.38 20.68
N LYS A 166 6.43 10.05 21.93
CA LYS A 166 7.32 9.44 22.93
C LYS A 166 7.59 7.96 22.66
N LYS A 167 6.81 7.31 21.77
CA LYS A 167 7.02 5.90 21.40
C LYS A 167 8.13 5.83 20.38
N TYR A 168 9.17 5.04 20.61
CA TYR A 168 10.28 4.81 19.68
C TYR A 168 10.19 3.40 19.09
N GLY A 169 10.44 3.24 17.79
CA GLY A 169 10.56 1.94 17.15
C GLY A 169 11.78 1.17 17.64
N GLU A 170 11.75 -0.15 17.49
CA GLU A 170 12.77 -1.04 18.04
C GLU A 170 14.16 -0.83 17.42
N GLU A 171 14.25 -0.59 16.12
CA GLU A 171 15.52 -0.33 15.44
C GLU A 171 16.19 0.93 15.98
N LEU A 172 15.42 1.99 16.19
CA LEU A 172 15.91 3.25 16.74
C LEU A 172 16.32 3.11 18.22
N LYS A 173 15.59 2.30 18.99
CA LYS A 173 15.98 1.95 20.37
C LYS A 173 17.30 1.19 20.40
N LYS A 174 17.45 0.16 19.57
CA LYS A 174 18.67 -0.65 19.45
C LYS A 174 19.85 0.24 19.11
N PHE A 175 19.74 1.08 18.07
CA PHE A 175 20.78 2.04 17.70
C PHE A 175 21.16 2.96 18.86
N ALA A 176 20.18 3.56 19.54
CA ALA A 176 20.43 4.48 20.64
C ALA A 176 21.11 3.81 21.84
N LEU A 177 20.68 2.60 22.21
CA LEU A 177 21.28 1.81 23.28
C LEU A 177 22.71 1.36 22.92
N THR A 178 22.92 0.86 21.71
CA THR A 178 24.25 0.43 21.24
C THR A 178 25.24 1.59 21.20
N LEU A 179 24.84 2.75 20.67
CA LEU A 179 25.72 3.91 20.60
C LEU A 179 26.06 4.44 22.01
N HIS A 180 25.05 4.52 22.88
CA HIS A 180 25.25 4.95 24.27
C HIS A 180 26.13 3.96 25.06
N PHE A 181 25.98 2.66 24.82
CA PHE A 181 26.83 1.61 25.40
C PHE A 181 28.31 1.79 25.01
N PHE A 182 28.59 2.10 23.74
CA PHE A 182 29.97 2.33 23.31
C PHE A 182 30.54 3.65 23.85
N SER A 183 29.76 4.73 23.84
CA SER A 183 30.18 6.01 24.41
C SER A 183 28.98 6.93 24.66
N PRO A 184 28.69 7.27 25.93
CA PRO A 184 27.65 8.24 26.27
C PRO A 184 27.92 9.62 25.65
N LYS A 185 29.20 10.03 25.57
CA LYS A 185 29.59 11.30 24.93
C LYS A 185 29.31 11.30 23.42
N ALA A 186 29.62 10.21 22.73
CA ALA A 186 29.30 10.08 21.31
C ALA A 186 27.78 10.11 21.07
N TYR A 187 27.01 9.44 21.93
CA TYR A 187 25.55 9.49 21.88
C TYR A 187 25.02 10.92 22.03
N GLU A 188 25.51 11.68 23.00
CA GLU A 188 25.09 13.07 23.19
C GLU A 188 25.45 13.96 22.01
N TYR A 189 26.63 13.78 21.43
CA TYR A 189 27.06 14.51 20.23
C TYR A 189 26.12 14.24 19.04
N VAL A 190 25.85 12.97 18.75
CA VAL A 190 24.94 12.56 17.68
C VAL A 190 23.54 13.12 17.97
N ARG A 191 23.04 12.99 19.20
CA ARG A 191 21.73 13.52 19.59
C ARG A 191 21.61 15.03 19.34
N LYS A 192 22.64 15.82 19.70
CA LYS A 192 22.68 17.27 19.45
C LYS A 192 22.71 17.58 17.96
N SER A 193 23.54 16.86 17.20
CA SER A 193 23.70 17.03 15.75
C SER A 193 22.39 16.78 14.98
N PHE A 194 21.57 15.83 15.43
CA PHE A 194 20.29 15.48 14.80
C PHE A 194 19.07 16.16 15.48
N GLN A 195 19.21 17.42 15.89
CA GLN A 195 18.10 18.23 16.44
C GLN A 195 17.36 17.57 17.61
N ASN A 196 18.07 16.81 18.45
CA ASN A 196 17.50 16.07 19.58
C ASN A 196 16.36 15.12 19.18
N CYS A 197 16.40 14.55 17.96
CA CYS A 197 15.41 13.57 17.50
C CYS A 197 15.53 12.22 18.23
N LEU A 198 16.70 11.95 18.82
CA LEU A 198 16.99 10.75 19.58
C LEU A 198 16.46 10.81 21.03
N PRO A 199 16.19 9.64 21.66
CA PRO A 199 15.74 9.55 23.04
C PRO A 199 16.59 10.36 24.03
N HIS A 200 15.99 10.80 25.13
CA HIS A 200 16.79 11.37 26.22
C HIS A 200 17.53 10.25 26.97
N THR A 201 18.68 10.53 27.58
CA THR A 201 19.46 9.54 28.36
C THR A 201 18.64 8.88 29.47
N LYS A 202 17.78 9.64 30.15
CA LYS A 202 16.76 9.10 31.08
C LYS A 202 15.86 8.01 30.47
N ALA A 203 15.51 8.11 29.18
CA ALA A 203 14.73 7.07 28.51
C ALA A 203 15.58 5.81 28.26
N LEU A 204 16.87 5.98 27.94
CA LEU A 204 17.81 4.86 27.84
C LEU A 204 17.98 4.15 29.18
N ALA A 205 18.14 4.89 30.28
CA ALA A 205 18.23 4.32 31.63
C ALA A 205 17.01 3.46 31.98
N LYS A 206 15.80 3.94 31.64
CA LYS A 206 14.56 3.16 31.81
C LYS A 206 14.52 1.89 30.94
N TRP A 207 15.17 1.89 29.78
CA TRP A 207 15.25 0.70 28.94
C TRP A 207 16.29 -0.29 29.45
N TYR A 208 17.43 0.20 29.97
CA TYR A 208 18.41 -0.64 30.65
C TYR A 208 17.81 -1.30 31.90
N SER A 209 16.99 -0.59 32.68
CA SER A 209 16.36 -1.16 33.88
C SER A 209 15.31 -2.23 33.57
N ALA A 210 14.85 -2.34 32.32
CA ALA A 210 13.93 -3.39 31.92
C ALA A 210 14.65 -4.72 31.61
N ILE A 211 15.97 -4.71 31.51
CA ILE A 211 16.79 -5.91 31.30
C ILE A 211 17.04 -6.52 32.68
N ASP A 212 16.68 -7.79 32.85
CA ASP A 212 16.91 -8.53 34.09
C ASP A 212 18.41 -8.88 34.21
N ALA A 213 19.17 -7.95 34.78
CA ALA A 213 20.59 -8.12 35.08
C ALA A 213 20.81 -8.63 36.51
N GLY A 214 20.03 -9.63 36.91
CA GLY A 214 20.19 -10.31 38.20
C GLY A 214 21.60 -10.88 38.40
N ARG A 215 21.94 -11.21 39.65
CA ARG A 215 23.25 -11.79 39.99
C ARG A 215 23.37 -13.18 39.34
N GLY A 216 24.36 -13.36 38.46
CA GLY A 216 24.60 -14.63 37.77
C GLY A 216 24.85 -14.44 36.28
N PHE A 217 24.58 -15.49 35.50
CA PHE A 217 24.63 -15.43 34.03
C PHE A 217 23.31 -14.93 33.48
N THR A 218 23.37 -13.99 32.54
CA THR A 218 22.20 -13.51 31.79
C THR A 218 21.66 -14.63 30.90
N THR A 219 20.44 -15.07 31.17
CA THR A 219 19.78 -16.18 30.44
C THR A 219 19.67 -15.90 28.94
N GLU A 220 19.52 -14.62 28.57
CA GLU A 220 19.43 -14.14 27.20
C GLU A 220 20.73 -14.40 26.43
N VAL A 221 21.88 -14.21 27.07
CA VAL A 221 23.18 -14.49 26.44
C VAL A 221 23.36 -15.98 26.22
N LEU A 222 22.94 -16.82 27.18
CA LEU A 222 23.00 -18.28 27.03
C LEU A 222 22.08 -18.76 25.89
N GLN A 223 20.87 -18.21 25.78
CA GLN A 223 19.96 -18.47 24.66
C GLN A 223 20.54 -18.00 23.32
N LEU A 224 21.19 -16.84 23.28
CA LEU A 224 21.77 -16.31 22.06
C LEU A 224 22.97 -17.15 21.59
N LEU A 225 23.80 -17.63 22.53
CA LEU A 225 24.89 -18.56 22.26
C LEU A 225 24.39 -19.91 21.72
N SER A 226 23.31 -20.45 22.29
CA SER A 226 22.74 -21.72 21.82
C SER A 226 22.19 -21.60 20.39
N ILE A 227 21.49 -20.49 20.07
CA ILE A 227 21.01 -20.18 18.72
C ILE A 227 22.19 -20.05 17.74
N LYS A 228 23.27 -19.36 18.15
CA LYS A 228 24.46 -19.19 17.31
C LYS A 228 25.12 -20.53 16.98
N ALA A 229 25.32 -21.39 17.98
CA ALA A 229 25.90 -22.72 17.79
C ALA A 229 25.07 -23.58 16.81
N VAL A 230 23.74 -23.55 16.93
CA VAL A 230 22.83 -24.25 16.01
C VAL A 230 22.90 -23.69 14.59
N THR A 231 22.99 -22.38 14.45
CA THR A 231 23.06 -21.70 13.14
C THR A 231 24.35 -22.03 12.40
N GLU A 232 25.48 -22.00 13.10
CA GLU A 232 26.78 -22.37 12.54
C GLU A 232 26.77 -23.84 12.08
N LYS A 233 26.28 -24.77 12.90
CA LYS A 233 26.14 -26.18 12.53
C LYS A 233 25.30 -26.38 11.26
N LYS A 234 24.20 -25.62 11.11
CA LYS A 234 23.38 -25.65 9.88
C LYS A 234 24.16 -25.13 8.67
N ASN A 235 24.85 -23.99 8.79
CA ASN A 235 25.63 -23.43 7.69
C ASN A 235 26.71 -24.39 7.18
N TYR A 236 27.38 -25.12 8.07
CA TYR A 236 28.33 -26.17 7.68
C TYR A 236 27.66 -27.32 6.91
N MET A 237 26.47 -27.76 7.33
CA MET A 237 25.71 -28.82 6.65
C MET A 237 25.22 -28.41 5.24
N PHE A 238 24.88 -27.14 5.04
CA PHE A 238 24.42 -26.63 3.74
C PHE A 238 25.56 -26.21 2.79
N SER A 239 26.76 -25.94 3.30
CA SER A 239 27.94 -25.60 2.49
C SER A 239 28.70 -26.82 1.96
N SER A 240 28.31 -28.04 2.36
CA SER A 240 29.01 -29.29 2.02
C SER A 240 28.32 -30.12 0.93
N ASN A 241 27.35 -29.54 0.21
CA ASN A 241 26.66 -30.09 -0.97
C ASN A 241 26.83 -29.13 -2.16
#